data_AF-C5KFY9-F1
#
_entry.id   AF-C5KFY9-F1
#
_cell.length_a   1.000
_cell.length_b   1.000
_cell.length_c   1.000
_cell.angle_alpha   90.00
_cell.angle_beta   90.00
_cell.angle_gamma   90.00
#
_symmetry.space_group_name_H-M   'P 1'
#
loop_
_entity.id
_entity.type
_entity.pdbx_description
1 polymer ?
#
loop_
_entity_poly.entity_id
_entity_poly.type
_entity_poly.pdbx_seq_one_letter_code
_entity_poly.pdbx_strand_id
1 'polypeptide(L)'
;NVIKLASSLGYADRLHMLSLGQGQGPKAEALIDRARDNGDWVMLQNCHLAASWMTSLERIQAELNPARISKSYRLWLTSMPSKAFPVPVLQAGIKITNEPPKGLRANLTRSFLAISEELFEGNSKPRAFKKLLFALAFFHAVILERRKFGPIGWNIPYEWMDSDFQVSTEQLDMYLNDQPGVPLRTLSYLVAEVNYGGRVTDDKDVRLITAILASFFRNETVEESNYRFSAADMYYAPDATGLSDVRELYLCVTSG
;
A
#
# COMPACT_ATOMS: atom_id res chain seq x y z
N ASN A 1 -0.91 -5.64 10.70
CA ASN A 1 -0.54 -4.28 11.17
C ASN A 1 -0.25 -4.37 12.67
N VAL A 2 0.98 -4.06 13.10
CA VAL A 2 1.43 -4.18 14.52
C VAL A 2 0.61 -3.29 15.45
N ILE A 3 0.18 -2.12 15.00
CA ILE A 3 -0.66 -1.20 15.77
C ILE A 3 -1.99 -1.88 16.11
N LYS A 4 -2.67 -2.44 15.10
CA LYS A 4 -3.93 -3.18 15.31
C LYS A 4 -3.76 -4.37 16.26
N LEU A 5 -2.63 -5.09 16.16
CA LEU A 5 -2.31 -6.20 17.06
C LEU A 5 -2.13 -5.72 18.50
N ALA A 6 -1.33 -4.66 18.71
CA ALA A 6 -1.13 -4.07 20.03
C ALA A 6 -2.46 -3.61 20.63
N SER A 7 -3.32 -2.96 19.86
CA SER A 7 -4.67 -2.58 20.30
C SER A 7 -5.52 -3.78 20.71
N SER A 8 -5.53 -4.85 19.91
CA SER A 8 -6.33 -6.06 20.21
C SER A 8 -5.87 -6.79 21.48
N LEU A 9 -4.61 -6.60 21.89
CA LEU A 9 -4.01 -7.21 23.07
C LEU A 9 -3.94 -6.26 24.27
N GLY A 10 -4.50 -5.04 24.18
CA GLY A 10 -4.50 -4.06 25.26
C GLY A 10 -3.16 -3.32 25.47
N TYR A 11 -2.30 -3.28 24.47
CA TYR A 11 -1.00 -2.59 24.49
C TYR A 11 -0.97 -1.30 23.66
N ALA A 12 -2.12 -0.77 23.24
CA ALA A 12 -2.19 0.44 22.41
C ALA A 12 -1.41 1.62 23.04
N ASP A 13 -1.67 1.92 24.32
CA ASP A 13 -1.03 3.03 25.04
C ASP A 13 0.40 2.71 25.51
N ARG A 14 0.85 1.46 25.30
CA ARG A 14 2.15 0.93 25.71
C ARG A 14 3.02 0.52 24.51
N LEU A 15 2.60 0.92 23.31
CA LEU A 15 3.36 0.75 22.08
C LEU A 15 4.10 2.05 21.76
N HIS A 16 5.42 2.00 21.85
CA HIS A 16 6.29 3.12 21.52
C HIS A 16 6.88 2.94 20.12
N MET A 17 6.55 3.85 19.21
CA MET A 17 7.05 3.82 17.83
C MET A 17 8.17 4.84 17.64
N LEU A 18 9.30 4.42 17.04
CA LEU A 18 10.44 5.28 16.75
C LEU A 18 10.98 4.99 15.35
N SER A 19 10.97 5.99 14.47
CA SER A 19 11.65 5.90 13.17
C SER A 19 13.15 6.15 13.32
N LEU A 20 13.96 5.18 12.89
CA LEU A 20 15.41 5.28 12.94
C LEU A 20 15.91 6.12 11.76
N GLY A 21 16.79 7.06 12.10
CA GLY A 21 17.49 7.94 11.18
C GLY A 21 18.75 8.46 11.87
N GLN A 22 19.41 9.45 11.27
CA GLN A 22 20.65 10.02 11.84
C GLN A 22 20.39 10.54 13.26
N GLY A 23 21.21 10.09 14.22
CA GLY A 23 21.15 10.54 15.62
C GLY A 23 20.05 9.91 16.49
N GLN A 24 19.20 9.02 15.96
CA GLN A 24 18.11 8.40 16.76
C GLN A 24 18.56 7.19 17.59
N GLY A 25 19.78 6.67 17.37
CA GLY A 25 20.32 5.50 18.06
C GLY A 25 20.20 5.56 19.58
N PRO A 26 20.76 6.59 20.26
CA PRO A 26 20.69 6.69 21.72
C PRO A 26 19.25 6.71 22.28
N LYS A 27 18.32 7.35 21.55
CA LYS A 27 16.89 7.36 21.92
C LYS A 27 16.27 5.96 21.80
N ALA A 28 16.66 5.20 20.79
CA ALA A 28 16.23 3.82 20.62
C ALA A 28 16.73 2.92 21.76
N GLU A 29 18.00 3.07 22.16
CA GLU A 29 18.61 2.31 23.27
C GLU A 29 17.87 2.58 24.59
N ALA A 30 17.69 3.85 24.95
CA ALA A 30 16.98 4.24 26.17
C ALA A 30 15.51 3.75 26.17
N LEU A 31 14.86 3.72 25.01
CA LEU A 31 13.49 3.24 24.88
C LEU A 31 13.41 1.73 25.05
N ILE A 32 14.35 0.98 24.48
CA ILE A 32 14.46 -0.48 24.64
C ILE A 32 14.67 -0.82 26.12
N ASP A 33 15.59 -0.16 26.80
CA ASP A 33 15.91 -0.47 28.19
C ASP A 33 14.72 -0.22 29.12
N ARG A 34 14.04 0.92 28.97
CA ARG A 34 12.80 1.19 29.73
C ARG A 34 11.71 0.16 29.44
N ALA A 35 11.54 -0.22 28.18
CA ALA A 35 10.48 -1.14 27.79
C ALA A 35 10.73 -2.57 28.26
N ARG A 36 12.00 -3.00 28.38
CA ARG A 36 12.38 -4.31 28.94
C ARG A 36 11.88 -4.46 30.38
N ASP A 37 12.01 -3.41 31.17
CA ASP A 37 11.60 -3.39 32.58
C ASP A 37 10.08 -3.28 32.70
N ASN A 38 9.47 -2.33 31.98
CA ASN A 38 8.04 -2.08 32.08
C ASN A 38 7.19 -3.18 31.41
N GLY A 39 7.74 -3.90 30.44
CA GLY A 39 6.99 -4.83 29.58
C GLY A 39 6.24 -4.13 28.45
N ASP A 40 6.72 -2.97 28.01
CA ASP A 40 6.15 -2.21 26.91
C ASP A 40 6.58 -2.79 25.55
N TRP A 41 5.89 -2.36 24.50
CA TRP A 41 6.24 -2.74 23.13
C TRP A 41 7.01 -1.59 22.47
N VAL A 42 8.10 -1.92 21.78
CA VAL A 42 8.89 -0.95 21.02
C VAL A 42 8.87 -1.34 19.56
N MET A 43 8.56 -0.40 18.68
CA MET A 43 8.61 -0.57 17.24
C MET A 43 9.63 0.39 16.65
N LEU A 44 10.79 -0.14 16.25
CA LEU A 44 11.81 0.61 15.52
C LEU A 44 11.56 0.51 14.03
N GLN A 45 11.33 1.65 13.38
CA GLN A 45 11.03 1.71 11.96
C GLN A 45 12.26 2.09 11.14
N ASN A 46 12.29 1.66 9.88
CA ASN A 46 13.32 2.04 8.90
C ASN A 46 14.76 1.66 9.31
N CYS A 47 14.95 0.48 9.92
CA CYS A 47 16.26 0.06 10.45
C CYS A 47 17.38 0.07 9.39
N HIS A 48 17.06 -0.28 8.13
CA HIS A 48 17.98 -0.19 6.98
C HIS A 48 18.62 1.19 6.76
N LEU A 49 18.00 2.28 7.23
CA LEU A 49 18.56 3.64 7.14
C LEU A 49 19.60 3.95 8.22
N ALA A 50 19.65 3.15 9.30
CA ALA A 50 20.52 3.35 10.45
C ALA A 50 21.66 2.33 10.50
N ALA A 51 22.37 2.14 9.37
CA ALA A 51 23.42 1.14 9.22
C ALA A 51 24.51 1.23 10.31
N SER A 52 24.92 2.44 10.71
CA SER A 52 25.93 2.64 11.75
C SER A 52 25.48 2.22 13.16
N TRP A 53 24.17 2.17 13.42
CA TRP A 53 23.62 1.76 14.71
C TRP A 53 23.35 0.26 14.81
N MET A 54 23.41 -0.48 13.69
CA MET A 54 23.12 -1.92 13.68
C MET A 54 24.05 -2.73 14.60
N THR A 55 25.32 -2.31 14.76
CA THR A 55 26.24 -2.94 15.72
C THR A 55 25.76 -2.78 17.18
N SER A 56 25.18 -1.64 17.54
CA SER A 56 24.57 -1.46 18.86
C SER A 56 23.36 -2.37 19.04
N LEU A 57 22.52 -2.51 18.02
CA LEU A 57 21.37 -3.41 18.06
C LEU A 57 21.79 -4.88 18.28
N GLU A 58 22.87 -5.31 17.63
CA GLU A 58 23.46 -6.64 17.83
C GLU A 58 23.92 -6.85 19.28
N ARG A 59 24.66 -5.88 19.83
CA ARG A 59 25.10 -5.89 21.24
C ARG A 59 23.90 -5.97 22.19
N ILE A 60 22.89 -5.15 21.97
CA ILE A 60 21.65 -5.11 22.75
C ILE A 60 20.97 -6.48 22.74
N GLN A 61 20.92 -7.16 21.59
CA GLN A 61 20.34 -8.50 21.47
C GLN A 61 21.19 -9.54 22.21
N ALA A 62 22.52 -9.48 22.11
CA ALA A 62 23.42 -10.41 22.80
C ALA A 62 23.35 -10.29 24.33
N GLU A 63 23.08 -9.08 24.85
CA GLU A 63 22.94 -8.81 26.29
C GLU A 63 21.54 -9.16 26.85
N LEU A 64 20.59 -9.61 26.01
CA LEU A 64 19.25 -9.98 26.47
C LEU A 64 19.33 -11.17 27.44
N ASN A 65 18.88 -10.95 28.69
CA ASN A 65 18.70 -12.01 29.66
C ASN A 65 17.20 -12.25 29.90
N PRO A 66 16.62 -13.37 29.42
CA PRO A 66 15.20 -13.67 29.58
C PRO A 66 14.71 -13.70 31.03
N ALA A 67 15.59 -13.96 32.00
CA ALA A 67 15.22 -13.96 33.42
C ALA A 67 15.04 -12.55 34.01
N ARG A 68 15.57 -11.51 33.34
CA ARG A 68 15.54 -10.11 33.80
C ARG A 68 14.62 -9.22 32.97
N ILE A 69 13.91 -9.79 32.00
CA ILE A 69 13.05 -9.05 31.08
C ILE A 69 11.59 -9.38 31.36
N SER A 70 10.74 -8.37 31.32
CA SER A 70 9.29 -8.56 31.45
C SER A 70 8.76 -9.46 30.34
N LYS A 71 7.94 -10.47 30.71
CA LYS A 71 7.33 -11.41 29.75
C LYS A 71 6.44 -10.74 28.70
N SER A 72 5.96 -9.53 28.99
CA SER A 72 5.13 -8.72 28.10
C SER A 72 5.92 -7.91 27.07
N TYR A 73 7.23 -7.72 27.28
CA TYR A 73 8.09 -6.93 26.40
C TYR A 73 8.12 -7.49 24.98
N ARG A 74 8.01 -6.63 23.97
CA ARG A 74 8.20 -6.99 22.56
C ARG A 74 9.01 -5.92 21.84
N LEU A 75 9.99 -6.35 21.05
CA LEU A 75 10.73 -5.50 20.13
C LEU A 75 10.33 -5.85 18.69
N TRP A 76 9.76 -4.88 17.98
CA TRP A 76 9.40 -4.95 16.58
C TRP A 76 10.38 -4.12 15.76
N LEU A 77 10.89 -4.69 14.67
CA LEU A 77 11.83 -4.03 13.77
C LEU A 77 11.23 -4.02 12.37
N THR A 78 11.12 -2.85 11.73
CA THR A 78 10.78 -2.76 10.31
C THR A 78 12.00 -2.35 9.50
N SER A 79 12.26 -3.07 8.41
CA SER A 79 13.42 -2.84 7.56
C SER A 79 13.19 -3.38 6.16
N MET A 80 13.77 -2.73 5.16
CA MET A 80 14.08 -3.36 3.88
C MET A 80 15.26 -4.33 4.06
N PRO A 81 15.41 -5.35 3.18
CA PRO A 81 16.61 -6.18 3.16
C PRO A 81 17.87 -5.33 3.07
N SER A 82 18.82 -5.54 3.98
CA SER A 82 20.07 -4.78 4.02
C SER A 82 21.22 -5.66 4.50
N LYS A 83 22.38 -5.53 3.84
CA LYS A 83 23.61 -6.23 4.24
C LYS A 83 24.15 -5.74 5.60
N ALA A 84 23.77 -4.53 6.02
CA ALA A 84 24.16 -3.98 7.30
C ALA A 84 23.32 -4.51 8.47
N PHE A 85 22.19 -5.19 8.20
CA PHE A 85 21.33 -5.68 9.26
C PHE A 85 22.00 -6.88 9.97
N PRO A 86 22.06 -6.92 11.32
CA PRO A 86 22.84 -7.93 12.03
C PRO A 86 22.29 -9.34 11.86
N VAL A 87 23.15 -10.26 11.41
CA VAL A 87 22.78 -11.68 11.25
C VAL A 87 22.33 -12.32 12.57
N PRO A 88 22.97 -12.07 13.74
CA PRO A 88 22.52 -12.67 15.00
C PRO A 88 21.11 -12.23 15.39
N VAL A 89 20.76 -10.96 15.15
CA VAL A 89 19.40 -10.44 15.40
C VAL A 89 18.38 -11.12 14.50
N LEU A 90 18.72 -11.36 13.23
CA LEU A 90 17.86 -12.12 12.30
C LEU A 90 17.74 -13.60 12.70
N GLN A 91 18.80 -14.21 13.22
CA GLN A 91 18.76 -15.60 13.65
C GLN A 91 17.89 -15.78 14.90
N ALA A 92 18.01 -14.86 15.86
CA ALA A 92 17.25 -14.92 17.12
C ALA A 92 15.79 -14.44 16.98
N GLY A 93 15.49 -13.59 16.00
CA GLY A 93 14.17 -13.00 15.80
C GLY A 93 13.20 -13.84 14.95
N ILE A 94 11.91 -13.50 15.04
CA ILE A 94 10.87 -13.96 14.11
C ILE A 94 10.85 -13.04 12.89
N LYS A 95 10.82 -13.63 11.69
CA LYS A 95 10.89 -12.92 10.42
C LYS A 95 9.54 -13.01 9.74
N ILE A 96 8.98 -11.86 9.40
CA ILE A 96 7.71 -11.76 8.69
C ILE A 96 7.97 -10.89 7.47
N THR A 97 7.75 -11.46 6.29
CA THR A 97 7.85 -10.73 5.02
C THR A 97 6.48 -10.18 4.68
N ASN A 98 6.36 -8.85 4.59
CA ASN A 98 5.18 -8.21 4.04
C ASN A 98 5.40 -8.00 2.54
N GLU A 99 4.95 -8.96 1.74
CA GLU A 99 4.99 -8.84 0.28
C GLU A 99 3.72 -8.13 -0.21
N PRO A 100 3.82 -7.26 -1.23
CA PRO A 100 2.62 -6.75 -1.88
C PRO A 100 1.77 -7.92 -2.42
N PRO A 101 0.44 -7.78 -2.44
CA PRO A 101 -0.46 -8.80 -2.99
C PRO A 101 -0.02 -9.16 -4.40
N LYS A 102 0.05 -10.47 -4.68
CA LYS A 102 0.46 -10.98 -5.99
C LYS A 102 -0.77 -11.24 -6.85
N GLY A 103 -0.80 -10.62 -8.03
CA GLY A 103 -1.82 -10.80 -9.04
C GLY A 103 -2.80 -9.62 -9.08
N LEU A 104 -3.38 -9.38 -10.26
CA LEU A 104 -4.36 -8.32 -10.48
C LEU A 104 -5.51 -8.38 -9.47
N ARG A 105 -6.07 -9.58 -9.27
CA ARG A 105 -7.19 -9.82 -8.36
C ARG A 105 -6.86 -9.42 -6.91
N ALA A 106 -5.68 -9.78 -6.42
CA ALA A 106 -5.28 -9.48 -5.05
C ALA A 106 -5.03 -7.96 -4.85
N ASN A 107 -4.52 -7.27 -5.87
CA ASN A 107 -4.40 -5.81 -5.84
C ASN A 107 -5.77 -5.13 -5.85
N LEU A 108 -6.69 -5.54 -6.73
CA LEU A 108 -8.07 -5.04 -6.77
C LEU A 108 -8.79 -5.27 -5.43
N THR A 109 -8.68 -6.48 -4.89
CA THR A 109 -9.19 -6.87 -3.57
C THR A 109 -8.73 -5.87 -2.51
N ARG A 110 -7.43 -5.59 -2.44
CA ARG A 110 -6.87 -4.65 -1.47
C ARG A 110 -7.43 -3.24 -1.66
N SER A 111 -7.50 -2.75 -2.90
CA SER A 111 -8.07 -1.44 -3.22
C SER A 111 -9.53 -1.30 -2.76
N PHE A 112 -10.38 -2.28 -3.05
CA PHE A 112 -11.81 -2.24 -2.68
C PHE A 112 -12.09 -2.52 -1.21
N LEU A 113 -11.19 -3.20 -0.49
CA LEU A 113 -11.27 -3.31 0.97
C LEU A 113 -10.93 -1.99 1.68
N ALA A 114 -10.15 -1.11 1.04
CA ALA A 114 -9.80 0.19 1.59
C ALA A 114 -10.88 1.28 1.35
N ILE A 115 -11.78 1.07 0.39
CA ILE A 115 -12.89 2.00 0.08
C ILE A 115 -13.98 1.89 1.14
N SER A 116 -14.49 3.03 1.63
CA SER A 116 -15.63 3.11 2.55
C SER A 116 -16.96 3.11 1.79
N GLU A 117 -18.04 2.67 2.46
CA GLU A 117 -19.40 2.70 1.90
C GLU A 117 -19.83 4.14 1.58
N GLU A 118 -19.50 5.07 2.47
CA GLU A 118 -19.81 6.51 2.33
C GLU A 118 -19.21 7.10 1.05
N LEU A 119 -17.94 6.81 0.77
CA LEU A 119 -17.28 7.25 -0.46
C LEU A 119 -17.89 6.57 -1.69
N PHE A 120 -18.19 5.27 -1.59
CA PHE A 120 -18.66 4.49 -2.73
C PHE A 120 -20.08 4.89 -3.18
N GLU A 121 -20.96 5.25 -2.24
CA GLU A 121 -22.35 5.62 -2.50
C GLU A 121 -22.60 7.14 -2.52
N GLY A 122 -21.66 7.95 -2.04
CA GLY A 122 -21.85 9.40 -1.81
C GLY A 122 -21.73 10.31 -3.04
N ASN A 123 -21.27 9.82 -4.19
CA ASN A 123 -21.03 10.67 -5.36
C ASN A 123 -22.32 11.05 -6.11
N SER A 124 -22.42 12.31 -6.55
CA SER A 124 -23.56 12.85 -7.31
C SER A 124 -23.76 12.23 -8.70
N LYS A 125 -22.73 11.59 -9.26
CA LYS A 125 -22.74 10.89 -10.55
C LYS A 125 -22.36 9.42 -10.33
N PRO A 126 -23.18 8.63 -9.61
CA PRO A 126 -22.78 7.34 -9.05
C PRO A 126 -22.34 6.34 -10.11
N ARG A 127 -23.01 6.30 -11.27
CA ARG A 127 -22.61 5.40 -12.37
C ARG A 127 -21.22 5.74 -12.91
N ALA A 128 -20.94 7.01 -13.19
CA ALA A 128 -19.65 7.44 -13.71
C ALA A 128 -18.54 7.23 -12.67
N PHE A 129 -18.81 7.59 -11.41
CA PHE A 129 -17.86 7.41 -10.31
C PHE A 129 -17.50 5.95 -10.11
N LYS A 130 -18.47 5.04 -9.94
CA LYS A 130 -18.21 3.61 -9.67
C LYS A 130 -17.43 2.96 -10.82
N LYS A 131 -17.75 3.28 -12.07
CA LYS A 131 -17.03 2.73 -13.23
C LYS A 131 -15.61 3.27 -13.36
N LEU A 132 -15.40 4.57 -13.16
CA LEU A 132 -14.06 5.16 -13.20
C LEU A 132 -13.22 4.79 -11.98
N LEU A 133 -13.83 4.58 -10.81
CA LEU A 133 -13.17 4.06 -9.62
C LEU A 133 -12.66 2.65 -9.88
N PHE A 134 -13.48 1.82 -10.53
CA PHE A 134 -13.03 0.50 -10.95
C PHE A 134 -11.89 0.58 -11.98
N ALA A 135 -12.02 1.43 -13.01
CA ALA A 135 -10.97 1.67 -13.98
C ALA A 135 -9.65 2.10 -13.32
N LEU A 136 -9.73 2.97 -12.31
CA LEU A 136 -8.59 3.44 -11.52
C LEU A 136 -7.96 2.32 -10.68
N ALA A 137 -8.79 1.50 -10.03
CA ALA A 137 -8.31 0.36 -9.25
C ALA A 137 -7.63 -0.68 -10.16
N PHE A 138 -8.18 -0.92 -11.35
CA PHE A 138 -7.61 -1.82 -12.33
C PHE A 138 -6.29 -1.28 -12.89
N PHE A 139 -6.25 0.01 -13.23
CA PHE A 139 -5.01 0.72 -13.60
C PHE A 139 -3.93 0.55 -12.52
N HIS A 140 -4.26 0.84 -11.26
CA HIS A 140 -3.35 0.70 -10.13
C HIS A 140 -2.81 -0.72 -9.99
N ALA A 141 -3.69 -1.73 -10.10
CA ALA A 141 -3.30 -3.14 -10.08
C ALA A 141 -2.36 -3.50 -11.24
N VAL A 142 -2.67 -3.04 -12.47
CA VAL A 142 -1.85 -3.31 -13.66
C VAL A 142 -0.45 -2.74 -13.53
N ILE A 143 -0.30 -1.47 -13.14
CA ILE A 143 1.04 -0.86 -13.05
C ILE A 143 1.90 -1.53 -11.97
N LEU A 144 1.29 -1.96 -10.85
CA LEU A 144 1.96 -2.68 -9.77
C LEU A 144 2.43 -4.06 -10.23
N GLU A 145 1.55 -4.84 -10.87
CA GLU A 145 1.89 -6.17 -11.38
C GLU A 145 2.95 -6.10 -12.49
N ARG A 146 2.91 -5.04 -13.30
CA ARG A 146 3.84 -4.84 -14.40
C ARG A 146 5.30 -4.67 -13.93
N ARG A 147 5.54 -4.22 -12.69
CA ARG A 147 6.89 -4.15 -12.07
C ARG A 147 7.61 -5.49 -12.01
N LYS A 148 6.88 -6.61 -12.00
CA LYS A 148 7.46 -7.96 -11.93
C LYS A 148 8.24 -8.36 -13.19
N PHE A 149 8.00 -7.67 -14.29
CA PHE A 149 8.65 -7.96 -15.58
C PHE A 149 9.95 -7.16 -15.79
N GLY A 150 10.45 -6.48 -14.74
CA GLY A 150 11.68 -5.70 -14.80
C GLY A 150 11.65 -4.68 -15.96
N PRO A 151 12.74 -4.54 -16.73
CA PRO A 151 12.83 -3.60 -17.86
C PRO A 151 11.78 -3.79 -18.96
N ILE A 152 11.16 -4.97 -19.10
CA ILE A 152 10.05 -5.19 -20.05
C ILE A 152 8.75 -4.54 -19.53
N GLY A 153 8.62 -4.47 -18.21
CA GLY A 153 7.51 -3.80 -17.54
C GLY A 153 7.69 -2.29 -17.49
N TRP A 154 8.80 -1.86 -16.89
CA TRP A 154 9.20 -0.45 -16.67
C TRP A 154 10.71 -0.34 -16.79
N ASN A 155 11.22 0.69 -17.45
CA ASN A 155 12.66 0.93 -17.55
C ASN A 155 13.27 1.20 -16.16
N ILE A 156 12.56 1.93 -15.31
CA ILE A 156 12.96 2.23 -13.93
C ILE A 156 11.99 1.57 -12.93
N PRO A 157 12.47 0.97 -11.83
CA PRO A 157 11.62 0.28 -10.85
C PRO A 157 10.92 1.28 -9.91
N TYR A 158 9.89 1.97 -10.41
CA TYR A 158 9.11 2.93 -9.63
C TYR A 158 8.34 2.28 -8.48
N GLU A 159 8.17 3.01 -7.37
CA GLU A 159 7.42 2.57 -6.20
C GLU A 159 6.13 3.39 -6.03
N TRP A 160 5.03 2.90 -6.61
CA TRP A 160 3.69 3.42 -6.32
C TRP A 160 3.13 2.82 -5.03
N MET A 161 2.40 3.63 -4.29
CA MET A 161 1.86 3.33 -2.97
C MET A 161 0.33 3.40 -2.96
N ASP A 162 -0.29 2.83 -1.92
CA ASP A 162 -1.74 2.92 -1.72
C ASP A 162 -2.21 4.39 -1.56
N SER A 163 -1.33 5.30 -1.13
CA SER A 163 -1.61 6.73 -1.07
C SER A 163 -1.86 7.35 -2.45
N ASP A 164 -1.17 6.86 -3.50
CA ASP A 164 -1.37 7.37 -4.86
C ASP A 164 -2.77 6.98 -5.38
N PHE A 165 -3.24 5.78 -5.02
CA PHE A 165 -4.60 5.33 -5.29
C PHE A 165 -5.64 6.13 -4.49
N GLN A 166 -5.38 6.37 -3.21
CA GLN A 166 -6.28 7.12 -2.33
C GLN A 166 -6.47 8.56 -2.83
N VAL A 167 -5.39 9.31 -3.07
CA VAL A 167 -5.47 10.69 -3.57
C VAL A 167 -6.17 10.75 -4.92
N SER A 168 -5.89 9.81 -5.82
CA SER A 168 -6.56 9.74 -7.12
C SER A 168 -8.06 9.44 -7.00
N THR A 169 -8.46 8.66 -5.99
CA THR A 169 -9.87 8.36 -5.71
C THR A 169 -10.60 9.58 -5.15
N GLU A 170 -9.98 10.29 -4.21
CA GLU A 170 -10.52 11.53 -3.63
C GLU A 170 -10.69 12.62 -4.70
N GLN A 171 -9.70 12.77 -5.59
CA GLN A 171 -9.80 13.70 -6.72
C GLN A 171 -10.89 13.26 -7.71
N LEU A 172 -11.01 11.96 -7.99
CA LEU A 172 -12.08 11.46 -8.85
C LEU A 172 -13.46 11.80 -8.30
N ASP A 173 -13.69 11.59 -7.00
CA ASP A 173 -14.94 11.94 -6.32
C ASP A 173 -15.23 13.44 -6.44
N MET A 174 -14.27 14.27 -6.01
CA MET A 174 -14.36 15.73 -6.03
C MET A 174 -14.68 16.28 -7.43
N TYR A 175 -13.90 15.90 -8.46
CA TYR A 175 -14.11 16.41 -9.82
C TYR A 175 -15.44 15.97 -10.42
N LEU A 176 -15.90 14.75 -10.11
CA LEU A 176 -17.22 14.29 -10.57
C LEU A 176 -18.35 15.00 -9.84
N ASN A 177 -18.17 15.42 -8.59
CA ASN A 177 -19.17 16.22 -7.88
C ASN A 177 -19.24 17.66 -8.39
N ASP A 178 -18.08 18.30 -8.60
CA ASP A 178 -18.00 19.72 -8.92
C ASP A 178 -18.28 20.07 -10.39
N GLN A 179 -18.01 19.14 -11.31
CA GLN A 179 -18.15 19.40 -12.75
C GLN A 179 -19.53 18.98 -13.28
N PRO A 180 -20.11 19.70 -14.25
CA PRO A 180 -21.42 19.34 -14.82
C PRO A 180 -21.40 18.01 -15.59
N GLY A 181 -20.28 17.69 -16.23
CA GLY A 181 -20.05 16.43 -16.95
C GLY A 181 -18.83 15.69 -16.42
N VAL A 182 -18.50 14.55 -17.04
CA VAL A 182 -17.32 13.74 -16.68
C VAL A 182 -16.06 14.36 -17.31
N PRO A 183 -15.14 14.97 -16.53
CA PRO A 183 -13.98 15.66 -17.07
C PRO A 183 -12.82 14.68 -17.35
N LEU A 184 -13.05 13.69 -18.23
CA LEU A 184 -12.11 12.57 -18.44
C LEU A 184 -10.69 13.01 -18.79
N ARG A 185 -10.52 14.05 -19.61
CA ARG A 185 -9.19 14.57 -19.97
C ARG A 185 -8.45 15.10 -18.74
N THR A 186 -9.13 15.86 -17.90
CA THR A 186 -8.58 16.41 -16.66
C THR A 186 -8.23 15.29 -15.68
N LEU A 187 -9.15 14.33 -15.49
CA LEU A 187 -8.92 13.17 -14.64
C LEU A 187 -7.74 12.33 -15.13
N SER A 188 -7.64 12.10 -16.45
CA SER A 188 -6.54 11.34 -17.05
C SER A 188 -5.19 12.01 -16.83
N TYR A 189 -5.12 13.33 -17.00
CA TYR A 189 -3.92 14.11 -16.74
C TYR A 189 -3.51 14.04 -15.25
N LEU A 190 -4.46 14.25 -14.34
CA LEU A 190 -4.18 14.20 -12.90
C LEU A 190 -3.67 12.83 -12.47
N VAL A 191 -4.28 11.75 -12.94
CA VAL A 191 -3.87 10.40 -12.57
C VAL A 191 -2.53 10.05 -13.23
N ALA A 192 -2.41 10.13 -14.56
CA ALA A 192 -1.24 9.63 -15.28
C ALA A 192 -0.01 10.51 -15.13
N GLU A 193 -0.15 11.84 -15.10
CA GLU A 193 0.99 12.76 -15.13
C GLU A 193 1.31 13.35 -13.76
N VAL A 194 0.30 13.55 -12.90
CA VAL A 194 0.51 14.18 -11.58
C VAL A 194 0.67 13.13 -10.48
N ASN A 195 -0.38 12.35 -10.19
CA ASN A 195 -0.41 11.47 -9.02
C ASN A 195 0.54 10.27 -9.18
N TYR A 196 0.48 9.59 -10.33
CA TYR A 196 1.36 8.47 -10.62
C TYR A 196 2.59 8.90 -11.42
N GLY A 197 2.41 9.80 -12.38
CA GLY A 197 3.46 10.29 -13.29
C GLY A 197 4.50 11.19 -12.63
N GLY A 198 4.18 11.85 -11.52
CA GLY A 198 5.14 12.72 -10.81
C GLY A 198 6.38 11.99 -10.29
N ARG A 199 6.36 10.65 -10.26
CA ARG A 199 7.51 9.79 -9.92
C ARG A 199 8.23 9.22 -11.14
N VAL A 200 7.62 9.30 -12.31
CA VAL A 200 8.12 8.68 -13.54
C VAL A 200 9.09 9.64 -14.21
N THR A 201 10.33 9.19 -14.38
CA THR A 201 11.45 10.00 -14.85
C THR A 201 11.94 9.65 -16.25
N ASP A 202 11.60 8.46 -16.77
CA ASP A 202 11.97 8.00 -18.10
C ASP A 202 10.89 8.36 -19.13
N ASP A 203 11.29 8.84 -20.30
CA ASP A 203 10.35 9.36 -21.32
C ASP A 203 9.46 8.25 -21.91
N LYS A 204 9.97 7.01 -22.01
CA LYS A 204 9.18 5.87 -22.49
C LYS A 204 8.22 5.39 -21.42
N ASP A 205 8.65 5.38 -20.16
CA ASP A 205 7.78 5.03 -19.04
C ASP A 205 6.66 6.07 -18.86
N VAL A 206 6.92 7.37 -19.06
CA VAL A 206 5.87 8.42 -19.07
C VAL A 206 4.85 8.14 -20.18
N ARG A 207 5.32 7.85 -21.40
CA ARG A 207 4.41 7.51 -22.50
C ARG A 207 3.61 6.24 -22.22
N LEU A 208 4.25 5.24 -21.60
CA LEU A 208 3.63 3.96 -21.26
C LEU A 208 2.52 4.13 -20.21
N ILE A 209 2.79 4.81 -19.09
CA ILE A 209 1.80 4.97 -18.02
C ILE A 209 0.56 5.72 -18.51
N THR A 210 0.76 6.78 -19.31
CA THR A 210 -0.34 7.52 -19.94
C THR A 210 -1.13 6.66 -20.91
N ALA A 211 -0.45 5.82 -21.73
CA ALA A 211 -1.13 4.90 -22.64
C ALA A 211 -1.92 3.81 -21.92
N ILE A 212 -1.38 3.27 -20.82
CA ILE A 212 -2.10 2.30 -19.98
C ILE A 212 -3.36 2.97 -19.39
N LEU A 213 -3.26 4.16 -18.80
CA LEU A 213 -4.43 4.83 -18.23
C LEU A 213 -5.49 5.13 -19.31
N ALA A 214 -5.07 5.63 -20.48
CA ALA A 214 -5.97 5.94 -21.59
C ALA A 214 -6.69 4.69 -22.14
N SER A 215 -6.22 3.47 -21.85
CA SER A 215 -6.96 2.25 -22.16
C SER A 215 -8.16 2.01 -21.23
N PHE A 216 -8.17 2.64 -20.05
CA PHE A 216 -9.20 2.45 -19.02
C PHE A 216 -10.08 3.69 -18.81
N PHE A 217 -9.52 4.90 -18.94
CA PHE A 217 -10.24 6.16 -18.79
C PHE A 217 -10.79 6.61 -20.14
N ARG A 218 -11.92 6.04 -20.53
CA ARG A 218 -12.59 6.26 -21.81
C ARG A 218 -14.06 6.62 -21.63
N ASN A 219 -14.66 7.25 -22.65
CA ASN A 219 -16.10 7.54 -22.64
C ASN A 219 -16.89 6.21 -22.59
N GLU A 220 -16.43 5.23 -23.35
CA GLU A 220 -16.95 3.87 -23.44
C GLU A 220 -16.97 3.20 -22.06
N THR A 221 -15.96 3.43 -21.22
CA THR A 221 -15.93 2.92 -19.84
C THR A 221 -17.11 3.43 -19.02
N VAL A 222 -17.56 4.68 -19.25
CA VAL A 222 -18.69 5.27 -18.51
C VAL A 222 -20.02 4.85 -19.14
N GLU A 223 -20.09 4.87 -20.46
CA GLU A 223 -21.32 4.69 -21.24
C GLU A 223 -21.77 3.22 -21.32
N GLU A 224 -20.83 2.31 -21.57
CA GLU A 224 -21.13 0.89 -21.78
C GLU A 224 -21.30 0.12 -20.48
N SER A 225 -22.37 -0.67 -20.38
CA SER A 225 -22.71 -1.42 -19.16
C SER A 225 -21.64 -2.41 -18.68
N ASN A 226 -20.92 -3.03 -19.62
CA ASN A 226 -19.92 -4.06 -19.34
C ASN A 226 -18.64 -3.79 -20.13
N TYR A 227 -18.14 -2.54 -20.07
CA TYR A 227 -16.88 -2.21 -20.73
C TYR A 227 -15.78 -3.14 -20.22
N ARG A 228 -15.14 -3.86 -21.15
CA ARG A 228 -14.14 -4.87 -20.84
C ARG A 228 -12.75 -4.25 -20.85
N PHE A 229 -12.04 -4.38 -19.74
CA PHE A 229 -10.67 -3.85 -19.62
C PHE A 229 -9.61 -4.81 -20.16
N SER A 230 -10.00 -6.03 -20.51
CA SER A 230 -9.11 -7.02 -21.08
C SER A 230 -9.85 -7.94 -22.04
N ALA A 231 -9.10 -8.67 -22.87
CA ALA A 231 -9.65 -9.74 -23.70
C ALA A 231 -10.22 -10.92 -22.88
N ALA A 232 -9.85 -11.04 -21.60
CA ALA A 232 -10.44 -12.00 -20.69
C ALA A 232 -11.80 -11.49 -20.18
N ASP A 233 -12.81 -12.35 -20.19
CA ASP A 233 -14.18 -12.04 -19.77
C ASP A 233 -14.34 -11.70 -18.29
N MET A 234 -13.26 -11.81 -17.51
CA MET A 234 -13.27 -11.72 -16.04
C MET A 234 -13.12 -10.29 -15.48
N TYR A 235 -12.66 -9.32 -16.29
CA TYR A 235 -12.38 -7.96 -15.81
C TYR A 235 -13.13 -6.91 -16.63
N TYR A 236 -14.23 -6.41 -16.06
CA TYR A 236 -15.09 -5.39 -16.66
C TYR A 236 -15.57 -4.38 -15.61
N ALA A 237 -15.97 -3.18 -16.04
CA ALA A 237 -16.62 -2.24 -15.13
C ALA A 237 -18.07 -2.70 -14.91
N PRO A 238 -18.45 -3.21 -13.72
CA PRO A 238 -19.85 -3.57 -13.49
C PRO A 238 -20.72 -2.31 -13.52
N ASP A 239 -21.90 -2.40 -14.14
CA ASP A 239 -22.92 -1.36 -14.01
C ASP A 239 -23.33 -1.24 -12.54
N ALA A 240 -23.57 0.01 -12.09
CA ALA A 240 -23.66 0.41 -10.68
C ALA A 240 -24.26 -0.65 -9.72
N THR A 241 -23.38 -1.43 -9.10
CA THR A 241 -23.69 -2.36 -8.00
C THR A 241 -23.35 -1.72 -6.66
N GLY A 242 -23.73 -2.35 -5.55
CA GLY A 242 -23.27 -1.96 -4.21
C GLY A 242 -21.79 -2.33 -4.00
N LEU A 243 -21.15 -1.73 -2.99
CA LEU A 243 -19.74 -2.03 -2.68
C LEU A 243 -19.54 -3.49 -2.30
N SER A 244 -20.51 -4.08 -1.58
CA SER A 244 -20.53 -5.50 -1.23
C SER A 244 -20.55 -6.40 -2.45
N ASP A 245 -21.30 -6.06 -3.49
CA ASP A 245 -21.37 -6.84 -4.73
C ASP A 245 -20.05 -6.77 -5.51
N VAL A 246 -19.42 -5.59 -5.56
CA VAL A 246 -18.09 -5.43 -6.19
C VAL A 246 -17.06 -6.25 -5.44
N ARG A 247 -17.12 -6.22 -4.11
CA ARG A 247 -16.32 -7.07 -3.24
C ARG A 247 -16.60 -8.54 -3.57
N GLU A 248 -17.83 -9.01 -3.64
CA GLU A 248 -18.09 -10.42 -3.99
C GLU A 248 -17.60 -10.80 -5.39
N LEU A 249 -17.86 -9.98 -6.41
CA LEU A 249 -17.45 -10.22 -7.81
C LEU A 249 -15.93 -10.45 -7.93
N TYR A 250 -15.14 -9.70 -7.17
CA TYR A 250 -13.68 -9.76 -7.24
C TYR A 250 -13.01 -10.49 -6.06
N LEU A 251 -13.71 -10.76 -4.96
CA LEU A 251 -13.21 -11.50 -3.79
C LEU A 251 -13.65 -12.98 -3.78
N CYS A 252 -14.82 -13.31 -4.34
CA CYS A 252 -15.39 -14.66 -4.33
C CYS A 252 -15.34 -15.32 -5.71
N VAL A 253 -14.25 -16.03 -5.98
CA VAL A 253 -14.34 -17.33 -6.63
C VAL A 253 -13.50 -18.23 -5.73
N THR A 254 -14.19 -18.86 -4.80
CA THR A 254 -13.73 -20.08 -4.16
C THR A 254 -13.18 -21.00 -5.24
N SER A 255 -11.93 -21.44 -5.05
CA SER A 255 -11.43 -22.74 -5.47
C SER A 255 -12.44 -23.60 -6.23
N GLY A 256 -12.28 -23.65 -7.55
CA GLY A 256 -12.73 -24.73 -8.41
C GLY A 256 -11.51 -25.29 -9.11
#